data_AF-A0A838H058-F1
#
_entry.id   AF-A0A838H058-F1
#
_cell.length_a   1.000
_cell.length_b   1.000
_cell.length_c   1.000
_cell.angle_alpha   90.00
_cell.angle_beta   90.00
_cell.angle_gamma   90.00
#
_symmetry.space_group_name_H-M   'P 1'
#
loop_
_entity.id
_entity.type
_entity.pdbx_description
1 polymer ?
#
loop_
_entity_poly.entity_id
_entity_poly.type
_entity_poly.pdbx_seq_one_letter_code
_entity_poly.pdbx_strand_id
1 'polypeptide(L)' 'MSDHKGEELKGRAKEAAGDLTGDKDLKREGKVDRGSASAKDKVSKIADKARRAIRRDR' A
#
# COMPACT_ATOMS: atom_id res chain seq x y z
N MET A 1 -6.92 9.60 -9.84
CA MET A 1 -7.67 8.73 -8.90
C MET A 1 -8.04 7.37 -9.52
N SER A 2 -7.30 6.89 -10.54
CA SER A 2 -7.60 5.62 -11.23
C SER A 2 -6.61 4.51 -10.88
N ASP A 3 -5.38 4.85 -10.45
CA ASP A 3 -4.35 3.87 -10.07
C ASP A 3 -4.73 3.02 -8.84
N HIS A 4 -5.25 3.63 -7.77
CA HIS A 4 -5.47 2.92 -6.50
C HIS A 4 -6.48 1.76 -6.59
N LYS A 5 -7.45 1.84 -7.50
CA LYS A 5 -8.49 0.81 -7.66
C LYS A 5 -7.98 -0.40 -8.44
N GLY A 6 -7.13 -0.15 -9.44
CA GLY A 6 -6.47 -1.21 -10.21
C GLY A 6 -5.44 -1.97 -9.38
N GLU A 7 -4.67 -1.25 -8.57
CA GLU A 7 -3.69 -1.84 -7.64
C GLU A 7 -4.36 -2.73 -6.58
N GLU A 8 -5.49 -2.31 -6.01
CA GLU A 8 -6.20 -3.11 -5.00
C GLU A 8 -6.81 -4.39 -5.58
N LEU A 9 -7.41 -4.31 -6.78
CA LEU A 9 -7.94 -5.46 -7.51
C LEU A 9 -6.84 -6.46 -7.89
N LYS A 10 -5.71 -5.96 -8.41
CA LYS A 10 -4.55 -6.76 -8.78
C LYS A 10 -3.95 -7.47 -7.56
N GLY A 11 -3.87 -6.79 -6.41
CA GLY A 11 -3.40 -7.39 -5.16
C GLY A 11 -4.30 -8.53 -4.67
N ARG A 12 -5.62 -8.34 -4.71
CA ARG A 12 -6.59 -9.41 -4.35
C ARG A 12 -6.50 -10.60 -5.32
N ALA A 13 -6.33 -10.34 -6.61
CA ALA A 13 -6.19 -11.38 -7.62
C ALA A 13 -4.90 -12.20 -7.42
N LYS A 14 -3.76 -11.56 -7.11
CA LYS A 14 -2.51 -12.25 -6.80
C LYS A 14 -2.58 -13.06 -5.50
N GLU A 15 -3.22 -12.52 -4.45
CA GLU A 15 -3.47 -13.27 -3.20
C GLU A 15 -4.30 -14.53 -3.47
N ALA A 16 -5.42 -14.38 -4.19
CA ALA A 16 -6.29 -15.50 -4.51
C ALA A 16 -5.60 -16.53 -5.41
N ALA A 17 -4.87 -16.08 -6.44
CA ALA A 17 -4.11 -16.98 -7.30
C ALA A 17 -3.03 -17.74 -6.54
N GLY A 18 -2.26 -17.07 -5.68
CA GLY A 18 -1.23 -17.71 -4.87
C GLY A 18 -1.77 -18.68 -3.82
N ASP A 19 -2.94 -18.41 -3.23
CA ASP A 19 -3.61 -19.38 -2.35
C ASP A 19 -4.14 -20.60 -3.11
N LEU A 20 -4.55 -20.42 -4.38
CA LEU A 20 -5.15 -21.47 -5.21
C LEU A 20 -4.09 -22.36 -5.89
N THR A 21 -2.95 -21.80 -6.29
CA THR A 21 -1.82 -22.54 -6.86
C THR A 21 -0.80 -23.01 -5.81
N GLY A 22 -0.96 -22.61 -4.54
CA GLY A 22 0.00 -22.91 -3.46
C GLY A 22 1.31 -22.13 -3.56
N ASP A 23 1.33 -21.09 -4.40
CA ASP A 23 2.52 -20.31 -4.72
C ASP A 23 2.70 -19.18 -3.69
N LYS A 24 3.66 -19.40 -2.77
CA LYS A 24 3.92 -18.51 -1.63
C LYS A 24 4.39 -17.11 -2.07
N ASP A 25 4.97 -16.98 -3.26
CA ASP A 25 5.50 -15.72 -3.76
C ASP A 25 4.37 -14.78 -4.23
N LEU A 26 3.36 -15.32 -4.94
CA LEU A 26 2.17 -14.56 -5.36
C LEU A 26 1.34 -14.07 -4.16
N LYS A 27 1.19 -14.90 -3.13
CA LYS A 27 0.54 -14.53 -1.86
C LYS A 27 1.31 -13.43 -1.12
N ARG A 28 2.65 -13.50 -1.15
CA ARG A 28 3.52 -12.54 -0.48
C ARG A 28 3.49 -11.17 -1.18
N GLU A 29 3.52 -11.15 -2.52
CA GLU A 29 3.39 -9.92 -3.31
C GLU A 29 2.08 -9.18 -3.00
N GLY A 30 0.94 -9.88 -3.03
CA GLY A 30 -0.36 -9.25 -2.75
C GLY A 30 -0.45 -8.66 -1.33
N LYS A 31 0.15 -9.32 -0.33
CA LYS A 31 0.26 -8.78 1.03
C LYS A 31 1.23 -7.61 1.15
N VAL A 32 2.36 -7.66 0.45
CA VAL A 32 3.37 -6.59 0.45
C VAL A 32 2.83 -5.34 -0.23
N ASP A 33 2.06 -5.46 -1.31
CA ASP A 33 1.42 -4.32 -1.98
C ASP A 33 0.39 -3.65 -1.05
N ARG A 34 -0.46 -4.43 -0.36
CA ARG A 34 -1.40 -3.90 0.64
C ARG A 34 -0.70 -3.26 1.84
N GLY A 35 0.34 -3.91 2.35
CA GLY A 35 1.12 -3.42 3.48
C GLY A 35 1.88 -2.14 3.15
N SER A 36 2.48 -2.08 1.96
CA SER A 36 3.24 -0.92 1.48
C SER A 36 2.35 0.29 1.21
N ALA A 37 1.16 0.09 0.66
CA ALA A 37 0.19 1.18 0.48
C ALA A 37 -0.22 1.79 1.84
N SER A 38 -0.61 0.95 2.80
CA SER A 38 -0.95 1.42 4.16
C SER A 38 0.23 2.08 4.89
N ALA A 39 1.45 1.57 4.70
CA ALA A 39 2.65 2.16 5.28
C ALA A 39 3.00 3.51 4.64
N LYS A 40 2.96 3.62 3.30
CA LYS A 40 3.18 4.88 2.57
C LYS A 40 2.16 5.94 3.00
N ASP A 41 0.89 5.59 3.13
CA ASP A 41 -0.14 6.54 3.58
C ASP A 41 0.11 7.05 5.00
N LYS A 42 0.54 6.18 5.92
CA LYS A 42 0.88 6.60 7.28
C LYS A 42 2.12 7.49 7.30
N VAL A 43 3.17 7.12 6.56
CA VAL A 43 4.39 7.90 6.46
C VAL A 43 4.13 9.27 5.82
N SER A 44 3.36 9.33 4.73
CA SER A 44 2.95 10.61 4.11
C SER A 44 2.16 11.48 5.08
N LYS A 45 1.18 10.92 5.81
CA LYS A 45 0.42 11.69 6.80
C LYS A 45 1.30 12.27 7.92
N ILE A 46 2.30 11.51 8.39
CA ILE A 46 3.25 11.97 9.39
C ILE A 46 4.15 13.07 8.81
N ALA A 47 4.69 12.86 7.60
CA ALA A 47 5.53 13.83 6.92
C ALA A 47 4.79 15.14 6.63
N ASP A 48 3.52 15.08 6.21
CA ASP A 48 2.67 16.25 6.00
C ASP A 48 2.40 17.01 7.29
N LYS A 49 2.16 16.29 8.39
CA LYS A 49 1.94 16.91 9.71
C LYS A 49 3.21 17.61 10.22
N ALA A 50 4.37 16.98 10.02
CA ALA A 50 5.67 17.57 10.33
C ALA A 50 5.94 18.81 9.47
N ARG A 51 5.70 18.75 8.15
CA ARG A 51 5.83 19.91 7.25
C ARG A 51 4.90 21.06 7.64
N ARG A 52 3.66 20.79 8.04
CA ARG A 52 2.73 21.83 8.50
C ARG A 52 3.18 22.46 9.82
N ALA A 53 3.70 21.67 10.76
CA ALA A 53 4.23 22.18 12.02
C ALA A 53 5.45 23.09 11.78
N ILE A 54 6.39 22.66 10.95
CA ILE A 54 7.59 23.43 10.60
C ILE A 54 7.24 24.73 9.86
N ARG A 55 6.22 24.71 8.98
CA ARG A 55 5.77 25.93 8.28
C ARG A 55 5.00 26.92 9.15
N ARG A 56 4.49 26.52 10.32
CA ARG A 56 3.70 27.41 11.17
C ARG A 56 4.56 28.30 12.09
N ASP A 57 5.87 28.07 12.11
CA ASP A 57 6.84 28.75 12.98
C ASP A 57 7.79 29.69 12.21
N ARG A 58 7.53 29.96 10.93
CA ARG A 58 8.31 30.90 10.08
C ARG A 58 7.41 31.87 9.34
#